data_AF-A0A1D0A1F3-F1
#
_entry.id   AF-A0A1D0A1F3-F1
#
_cell.length_a   1.000
_cell.length_b   1.000
_cell.length_c   1.000
_cell.angle_alpha   90.00
_cell.angle_beta   90.00
_cell.angle_gamma   90.00
#
_symmetry.space_group_name_H-M   'P 1'
#
loop_
_entity.id
_entity.type
_entity.pdbx_description
1 polymer ?
#
loop_
_entity_poly.entity_id
_entity_poly.type
_entity_poly.pdbx_seq_one_letter_code
_entity_poly.pdbx_strand_id
1 'polypeptide(L)'
;KGLMNLMPSMGLWWFLLCSSNMAAPPTLNLMGEISLLNSIVSWSWVSMVALFMLSFFSAGYTLYLYSYTQHGSVFSCLYSFSSGNYREYLLLFLHWVPLNVYILNVDLFFNWL
;
A
#
# COMPACT_ATOMS: atom_id res chain seq x y z
N LYS A 1 -5.71 -3.30 16.88
CA LYS A 1 -4.55 -3.15 17.79
C LYS A 1 -4.08 -4.53 18.21
N GLY A 2 -2.82 -4.85 17.96
CA GLY A 2 -2.20 -6.13 18.33
C GLY A 2 -2.61 -7.35 17.49
N LEU A 3 -3.19 -7.14 16.30
CA LEU A 3 -3.61 -8.25 15.41
C LEU A 3 -2.43 -9.11 14.95
N MET A 4 -1.21 -8.55 14.93
CA MET A 4 0.01 -9.28 14.59
C MET A 4 0.32 -10.43 15.57
N ASN A 5 -0.08 -10.30 16.84
CA ASN A 5 0.10 -11.36 17.83
C ASN A 5 -0.95 -12.48 17.71
N LEU A 6 -2.11 -12.19 17.10
CA LEU A 6 -3.22 -13.15 16.95
C LEU A 6 -3.20 -13.86 15.60
N MET A 7 -2.89 -13.15 14.52
CA MET A 7 -2.92 -13.66 13.14
C MET A 7 -1.75 -13.08 12.33
N PRO A 8 -0.53 -13.64 12.46
CA PRO A 8 0.66 -13.10 11.81
C PRO A 8 0.55 -13.15 10.27
N SER A 9 -0.09 -14.17 9.71
CA SER A 9 -0.33 -14.31 8.27
C SER A 9 -1.20 -13.18 7.71
N MET A 10 -2.25 -12.79 8.42
CA MET A 10 -3.10 -11.66 8.01
C MET A 10 -2.35 -10.33 8.16
N GLY A 11 -1.51 -10.19 9.19
CA GLY A 11 -0.64 -9.03 9.37
C GLY A 11 0.32 -8.81 8.19
N LEU A 12 0.90 -9.88 7.64
CA LEU A 12 1.73 -9.82 6.43
C LEU A 12 0.96 -9.31 5.20
N TRP A 13 -0.27 -9.76 4.98
CA TRP A 13 -1.10 -9.27 3.86
C TRP A 13 -1.42 -7.78 4.00
N TRP A 14 -1.72 -7.33 5.22
CA TRP A 14 -1.89 -5.90 5.50
C TRP A 14 -0.63 -5.09 5.24
N PHE A 15 0.54 -5.63 5.60
CA PHE A 15 1.82 -4.97 5.31
C PHE A 15 2.04 -4.83 3.79
N LEU A 16 1.79 -5.90 3.03
CA LEU A 16 1.95 -5.91 1.58
C LEU A 16 1.01 -4.95 0.84
N LEU A 17 -0.23 -4.79 1.31
CA LEU A 17 -1.18 -3.82 0.74
C LEU A 17 -0.87 -2.38 1.16
N CYS A 18 -0.42 -2.17 2.40
CA CYS A 18 0.04 -0.86 2.85
C CYS A 18 1.30 -0.41 2.11
N SER A 19 2.24 -1.33 1.84
CA SER A 19 3.46 -1.01 1.08
C SER A 19 3.18 -0.71 -0.40
N SER A 20 2.20 -1.37 -1.02
CA SER A 20 1.77 -1.01 -2.37
C SER A 20 1.10 0.36 -2.42
N ASN A 21 0.37 0.75 -1.38
CA ASN A 21 -0.25 2.08 -1.28
C ASN A 21 0.77 3.18 -0.95
N MET A 22 1.86 2.86 -0.27
CA MET A 22 2.97 3.79 -0.01
C MET A 22 3.87 4.00 -1.25
N ALA A 23 3.51 3.45 -2.40
CA ALA A 23 4.31 3.48 -3.61
C ALA A 23 5.73 2.92 -3.40
N ALA A 24 5.88 1.83 -2.62
CA ALA A 24 7.18 1.18 -2.44
C ALA A 24 7.67 0.52 -3.76
N PRO A 25 9.00 0.39 -3.99
CA PRO A 25 9.55 -0.26 -5.18
C PRO A 25 9.33 -1.76 -5.04
N PRO A 26 8.29 -2.36 -5.65
CA PRO A 26 8.10 -2.55 -7.08
C PRO A 26 6.59 -2.47 -7.38
N THR A 27 6.00 -1.26 -7.38
CA THR A 27 4.54 -1.07 -7.52
C THR A 27 4.16 -0.10 -8.64
N LEU A 28 2.99 -0.31 -9.25
CA LEU A 28 2.45 0.53 -10.32
C LEU A 28 2.18 1.97 -9.83
N ASN A 29 1.83 2.12 -8.55
CA ASN A 29 1.57 3.42 -7.95
C ASN A 29 2.81 4.34 -8.00
N LEU A 30 4.01 3.79 -7.78
CA LEU A 30 5.26 4.55 -7.90
C LEU A 30 5.50 5.05 -9.33
N MET A 31 5.26 4.22 -10.35
CA MET A 31 5.44 4.64 -11.74
C MET A 31 4.46 5.73 -12.16
N GLY A 32 3.20 5.63 -11.73
CA GLY A 32 2.18 6.67 -11.96
C GLY A 32 2.51 7.97 -11.23
N GLU A 33 2.97 7.91 -9.99
CA GLU A 33 3.39 9.11 -9.26
C GLU A 33 4.60 9.77 -9.92
N ILE A 34 5.59 9.01 -10.39
CA ILE A 34 6.77 9.58 -11.07
C ILE A 34 6.38 10.25 -12.40
N SER A 35 5.51 9.65 -13.21
CA SER A 35 5.06 10.26 -14.47
C SER A 35 4.27 11.55 -14.22
N LEU A 36 3.39 11.56 -13.21
CA LEU A 36 2.65 12.76 -12.79
C LEU A 36 3.60 13.84 -12.25
N LEU A 37 4.56 13.49 -11.40
CA LEU A 37 5.57 14.41 -10.87
C LEU A 37 6.35 15.06 -12.00
N ASN A 38 6.80 14.29 -13.00
CA ASN A 38 7.52 14.84 -14.15
C ASN A 38 6.67 15.84 -14.94
N SER A 39 5.40 15.53 -15.18
CA SER A 39 4.51 16.45 -15.91
C SER A 39 4.27 17.76 -15.17
N ILE A 40 4.04 17.73 -13.85
CA ILE A 40 3.72 18.92 -13.07
C ILE A 40 4.97 19.78 -12.83
N VAL A 41 6.13 19.15 -12.61
CA VAL A 41 7.41 19.86 -12.51
C VAL A 41 7.75 20.57 -13.82
N SER A 42 7.42 19.99 -14.98
CA SER A 42 7.59 20.64 -16.27
C SER A 42 6.69 21.89 -16.44
N TRP A 43 5.53 21.92 -15.77
CA TRP A 43 4.61 23.05 -15.83
C TRP A 43 5.02 24.20 -14.90
N SER A 44 5.41 23.89 -13.66
CA SER A 44 5.98 24.90 -12.77
C SER A 44 6.91 24.30 -11.71
N TRP A 45 8.03 24.98 -11.45
CA TRP A 45 8.96 24.58 -10.38
C TRP A 45 8.36 24.77 -8.99
N VAL A 46 7.42 25.70 -8.82
CA VAL A 46 6.79 26.01 -7.52
C VAL A 46 5.92 24.84 -7.03
N SER A 47 5.27 24.11 -7.95
CA SER A 47 4.46 22.94 -7.59
C SER A 47 5.27 21.78 -6.98
N MET A 48 6.59 21.77 -7.11
CA MET A 48 7.44 20.71 -6.56
C MET A 48 7.33 20.61 -5.03
N VAL A 49 7.29 21.75 -4.33
CA VAL A 49 7.23 21.78 -2.85
C VAL A 49 5.90 21.21 -2.35
N ALA A 50 4.79 21.57 -3.00
CA ALA A 50 3.47 21.07 -2.65
C ALA A 50 3.36 19.55 -2.89
N LEU A 51 3.90 19.06 -4.02
CA LEU A 51 3.90 17.64 -4.37
C LEU A 51 4.73 16.80 -3.39
N PHE A 52 5.90 17.29 -2.97
CA PHE A 52 6.71 16.62 -1.96
C PHE A 52 5.97 16.49 -0.62
N MET A 53 5.29 17.55 -0.18
CA MET A 53 4.50 17.48 1.07
C MET A 53 3.33 16.50 0.96
N LEU A 54 2.65 16.48 -0.18
CA LEU A 54 1.54 15.54 -0.42
C LEU A 54 1.98 14.07 -0.34
N SER A 55 3.09 13.72 -0.99
CA SER A 55 3.61 12.34 -0.95
C SER A 55 4.13 11.96 0.43
N PHE A 56 4.73 12.89 1.17
CA PHE A 56 5.17 12.64 2.54
C PHE A 56 3.99 12.38 3.50
N PHE A 57 2.92 13.18 3.41
CA PHE A 57 1.75 12.98 4.27
C PHE A 57 0.96 11.71 3.91
N SER A 58 0.86 11.34 2.63
CA SER A 58 0.21 10.08 2.22
C SER A 58 0.97 8.85 2.74
N ALA A 59 2.31 8.89 2.65
CA ALA A 59 3.19 7.88 3.19
C ALA A 59 3.10 7.79 4.72
N GLY A 60 3.07 8.92 5.42
CA GLY A 60 2.89 8.98 6.88
C GLY A 60 1.53 8.40 7.33
N TYR A 61 0.46 8.71 6.61
CA TYR A 61 -0.88 8.19 6.91
C TYR A 61 -0.99 6.67 6.74
N THR A 62 -0.43 6.12 5.65
CA THR A 62 -0.48 4.67 5.40
C THR A 62 0.30 3.86 6.45
N LEU A 63 1.47 4.35 6.88
CA LEU A 63 2.22 3.78 8.00
C LEU A 63 1.47 3.90 9.33
N TYR A 64 0.84 5.04 9.59
CA TYR A 64 0.02 5.22 10.78
C TYR A 64 -1.14 4.21 10.82
N LEU A 65 -1.83 4.00 9.69
CA LEU A 65 -2.92 3.04 9.57
C LEU A 65 -2.44 1.59 9.85
N TYR A 66 -1.28 1.20 9.32
CA TYR A 66 -0.69 -0.11 9.61
C TYR A 66 -0.33 -0.27 11.10
N SER A 67 0.36 0.71 11.67
CA SER A 67 0.76 0.66 13.09
C SER A 67 -0.43 0.64 14.04
N TYR A 68 -1.49 1.41 13.75
CA TYR A 68 -2.69 1.45 14.58
C TYR A 68 -3.46 0.12 14.59
N THR A 69 -3.49 -0.58 13.46
CA THR A 69 -4.23 -1.85 13.33
C THR A 69 -3.43 -3.04 13.82
N GLN A 70 -2.17 -3.18 13.39
CA GLN A 70 -1.32 -4.34 13.61
C GLN A 70 -0.51 -4.28 14.91
N HIS A 71 0.08 -3.12 15.24
CA HIS A 71 0.84 -2.95 16.47
C HIS A 71 -0.05 -2.66 17.69
N GLY A 72 0.52 -2.85 18.88
CA GLY A 72 -0.12 -2.62 20.18
C GLY A 72 -0.45 -3.90 20.94
N SER A 73 -0.89 -3.74 22.19
CA SER A 73 -1.40 -4.85 23.00
C SER A 73 -2.75 -5.33 22.47
N VAL A 74 -2.95 -6.65 22.48
CA VAL A 74 -4.26 -7.25 22.22
C VAL A 74 -5.21 -6.80 23.31
N PHE A 75 -6.36 -6.23 22.92
CA PHE A 75 -7.39 -5.87 23.87
C PHE A 75 -7.97 -7.17 24.46
N SER A 76 -7.88 -7.35 25.77
CA SER A 76 -8.30 -8.57 26.48
C SER A 76 -9.80 -8.85 26.43
N CYS A 77 -10.60 -7.89 25.95
CA CYS A 77 -12.07 -7.99 25.78
C CYS A 77 -12.46 -8.29 24.33
N LEU A 78 -11.71 -9.15 23.63
CA LEU A 78 -12.06 -9.61 22.28
C LEU A 78 -12.33 -11.11 22.35
N TYR A 79 -13.61 -11.46 22.54
CA TYR A 79 -14.07 -12.80 22.89
C TYR A 79 -14.33 -13.72 21.66
N SER A 80 -14.17 -13.22 20.43
CA SER A 80 -14.31 -14.05 19.22
C SER A 80 -13.30 -13.65 18.15
N PHE A 81 -12.18 -14.37 18.10
CA PHE A 81 -11.27 -14.35 16.96
C PHE A 81 -11.24 -15.72 16.30
N SER A 82 -11.74 -15.80 15.07
CA SER A 82 -11.50 -16.97 14.21
C SER A 82 -10.21 -16.72 13.42
N SER A 83 -9.23 -17.61 13.50
CA SER A 83 -8.07 -17.58 12.58
C SER A 83 -8.60 -17.54 11.16
N GLY A 84 -8.38 -16.41 10.47
CA GLY A 84 -9.07 -15.99 9.25
C GLY A 84 -9.34 -17.09 8.21
N ASN A 85 -10.44 -16.95 7.47
CA ASN A 85 -10.87 -18.00 6.55
C ASN A 85 -9.99 -18.07 5.30
N TYR A 86 -9.83 -19.27 4.73
CA TYR A 86 -9.14 -19.48 3.45
C TYR A 86 -9.70 -18.61 2.31
N ARG A 87 -11.00 -18.29 2.35
CA ARG A 87 -11.64 -17.36 1.39
C ARG A 87 -11.08 -15.94 1.47
N GLU A 88 -10.79 -15.45 2.67
CA GLU A 88 -10.25 -14.10 2.88
C GLU A 88 -8.82 -14.00 2.36
N TYR A 89 -8.00 -15.03 2.59
CA TYR A 89 -6.64 -15.10 2.04
C TYR A 89 -6.63 -15.14 0.50
N LEU A 90 -7.54 -15.93 -0.11
CA LEU A 90 -7.70 -15.96 -1.56
C LEU A 90 -8.09 -14.59 -2.12
N LEU A 91 -9.02 -13.88 -1.48
CA LEU A 91 -9.42 -12.53 -1.89
C LEU A 91 -8.25 -11.54 -1.86
N LEU A 92 -7.44 -11.56 -0.79
CA LEU A 92 -6.27 -10.69 -0.66
C LEU A 92 -5.20 -11.01 -1.70
N PHE A 93 -4.95 -12.30 -1.94
CA PHE A 93 -4.04 -12.77 -2.97
C PHE A 93 -4.49 -12.29 -4.36
N LEU A 94 -5.77 -12.45 -4.69
CA LEU A 94 -6.35 -12.01 -5.96
C LEU A 94 -6.31 -10.48 -6.14
N HIS A 95 -6.27 -9.68 -5.08
CA HIS A 95 -6.06 -8.23 -5.20
C HIS A 95 -4.59 -7.89 -5.40
N TRP A 96 -3.70 -8.56 -4.68
CA TRP A 96 -2.28 -8.26 -4.68
C TRP A 96 -1.58 -8.71 -5.96
N VAL A 97 -1.92 -9.89 -6.50
CA VAL A 97 -1.30 -10.45 -7.71
C VAL A 97 -1.45 -9.55 -8.94
N PRO A 98 -2.65 -9.12 -9.38
CA PRO A 98 -2.77 -8.29 -10.56
C PRO A 98 -1.98 -6.99 -10.40
N LEU A 99 -2.06 -6.36 -9.24
CA LEU A 99 -1.37 -5.12 -8.91
C LEU A 99 0.14 -5.20 -9.14
N ASN A 100 0.77 -6.33 -8.81
CA ASN A 100 2.21 -6.53 -9.01
C ASN A 100 2.57 -7.14 -10.38
N VAL A 101 1.71 -7.99 -10.95
CA VAL A 101 1.96 -8.60 -12.27
C VAL A 101 1.90 -7.55 -13.39
N TYR A 102 1.06 -6.52 -13.28
CA TYR A 102 1.01 -5.44 -14.25
C TYR A 102 2.34 -4.69 -14.41
N ILE A 103 3.26 -4.80 -13.46
CA ILE A 103 4.56 -4.11 -13.45
C ILE A 103 5.54 -4.78 -14.41
N LEU A 104 5.39 -6.08 -14.64
CA LEU A 104 6.23 -6.82 -15.58
C LEU A 104 5.88 -6.47 -17.04
N ASN A 105 4.68 -5.96 -17.29
CA ASN A 105 4.20 -5.53 -18.61
C ASN A 105 4.06 -4.00 -18.69
N VAL A 106 4.92 -3.26 -18.00
CA VAL A 106 4.92 -1.78 -17.99
C VAL A 106 5.10 -1.20 -19.40
N ASP A 107 5.83 -1.90 -20.27
CA ASP A 107 6.03 -1.50 -21.67
C ASP A 107 4.71 -1.41 -22.45
N LEU A 108 3.70 -2.22 -22.12
CA LEU A 108 2.37 -2.10 -22.75
C LEU A 108 1.64 -0.83 -22.31
N PHE A 109 1.88 -0.36 -21.09
CA PHE A 109 1.23 0.83 -20.54
C PHE A 109 1.90 2.11 -21.05
N PHE A 110 3.23 2.14 -21.09
CA PHE A 110 3.97 3.29 -21.64
C PHE A 110 3.85 3.40 -23.16
N ASN A 111 3.77 2.30 -23.91
CA ASN A 111 3.59 2.37 -25.36
C ASN A 111 2.18 2.83 -25.79
N TRP A 112 1.21 2.85 -24.87
CA TRP A 112 -0.16 3.31 -25.15
C TRP A 112 -0.38 4.79 -24.77
N LEU A 113 0.53 5.39 -23.99
CA LEU A 113 0.59 6.81 -23.65
C LEU A 113 1.47 7.57 -24.64
#